data_AF-A0A318CP58-F1
#
_entry.id   AF-A0A318CP58-F1
#
_cell.length_a   1.000
_cell.length_b   1.000
_cell.length_c   1.000
_cell.angle_alpha   90.00
_cell.angle_beta   90.00
_cell.angle_gamma   90.00
#
_symmetry.space_group_name_H-M   'P 1'
#
loop_
_entity.id
_entity.type
_entity.pdbx_description
1 polymer ?
#
loop_
_entity_poly.entity_id
_entity_poly.type
_entity_poly.pdbx_seq_one_letter_code
_entity_poly.pdbx_strand_id
1 'polypeptide(L)'
;MQSEPHESLFRRLLDITSKARRAAHEVDIDALILLTKEHDYVMDKLNRTGFSKDPDLLDLVKEVHDQVGGIIAEIRKRRDEIGRELRTFVERKRMAGAYAQNAWSATICSK
;
A
#
# COMPACT_ATOMS: atom_id res chain seq x y z
N MET A 1 -25.98 -22.68 10.11
CA MET A 1 -24.78 -21.83 9.90
C MET A 1 -24.73 -20.84 11.05
N GLN A 2 -23.77 -20.97 11.97
CA GLN A 2 -23.53 -19.93 12.98
C GLN A 2 -22.74 -18.79 12.32
N SER A 3 -23.24 -17.57 12.45
CA SER A 3 -22.57 -16.35 11.98
C SER A 3 -21.30 -16.13 12.79
N GLU A 4 -20.19 -15.80 12.13
CA GLU A 4 -18.93 -15.44 12.80
C GLU A 4 -19.15 -14.16 13.64
N PRO A 5 -18.70 -14.10 14.92
CA PRO A 5 -18.89 -12.91 15.76
C PRO A 5 -18.18 -11.67 15.19
N HIS A 6 -18.77 -10.49 15.36
CA HIS A 6 -18.18 -9.22 14.93
C HIS A 6 -16.78 -8.99 15.50
N GLU A 7 -16.56 -9.31 16.77
CA GLU A 7 -15.24 -9.23 17.43
C GLU A 7 -14.16 -10.02 16.66
N SER A 8 -14.50 -11.23 16.19
CA SER A 8 -13.59 -12.08 15.40
C SER A 8 -13.24 -11.41 14.07
N LEU A 9 -14.24 -10.84 13.38
CA LEU A 9 -14.03 -10.14 12.12
C LEU A 9 -13.14 -8.91 12.30
N PHE A 10 -13.37 -8.11 13.35
CA PHE A 10 -12.52 -6.94 13.64
C PHE A 10 -11.09 -7.33 14.04
N ARG A 11 -10.90 -8.38 14.84
CA ARG A 11 -9.56 -8.91 15.15
C ARG A 11 -8.83 -9.41 13.91
N ARG A 12 -9.54 -10.03 12.97
CA ARG A 12 -8.96 -10.42 11.67
C ARG A 12 -8.52 -9.21 10.85
N LEU A 13 -9.28 -8.11 10.87
CA LEU A 13 -8.85 -6.87 10.23
C LEU A 13 -7.57 -6.30 10.85
N LEU A 14 -7.41 -6.36 12.18
CA LEU A 14 -6.16 -5.97 12.83
C LEU A 14 -4.98 -6.84 12.38
N ASP A 15 -5.16 -8.16 12.35
CA ASP A 15 -4.12 -9.10 11.90
C ASP A 15 -3.72 -8.85 10.44
N ILE A 16 -4.71 -8.70 9.55
CA ILE A 16 -4.48 -8.35 8.14
C ILE A 16 -3.71 -7.03 8.04
N THR A 17 -4.08 -6.01 8.82
CA THR A 17 -3.42 -4.71 8.82
C THR A 17 -1.96 -4.80 9.28
N SER A 18 -1.69 -5.59 10.34
CA SER A 18 -0.33 -5.85 10.83
C SER A 18 0.53 -6.57 9.79
N LYS A 19 -0.02 -7.60 9.13
CA LYS A 19 0.64 -8.31 8.03
C LYS A 19 0.90 -7.40 6.83
N ALA A 20 -0.07 -6.57 6.46
CA ALA A 20 0.06 -5.64 5.36
C ALA A 20 1.17 -4.61 5.64
N ARG A 21 1.34 -4.18 6.89
CA ARG A 21 2.41 -3.24 7.26
C ARG A 21 3.78 -3.86 7.04
N ARG A 22 3.97 -5.12 7.48
CA ARG A 22 5.21 -5.86 7.22
C ARG A 22 5.48 -6.03 5.73
N ALA A 23 4.49 -6.48 4.97
CA ALA A 23 4.61 -6.64 3.52
C ALA A 23 4.95 -5.31 2.80
N ALA A 24 4.36 -4.19 3.24
CA ALA A 24 4.67 -2.87 2.69
C ALA A 24 6.12 -2.44 2.97
N HIS A 25 6.66 -2.75 4.16
CA HIS A 25 8.06 -2.50 4.48
C HIS A 25 9.03 -3.38 3.69
N GLU A 26 8.68 -4.64 3.47
CA GLU A 26 9.47 -5.61 2.72
C GLU A 26 9.34 -5.46 1.20
N VAL A 27 8.43 -4.58 0.74
CA VAL A 27 8.09 -4.38 -0.68
C VAL A 27 7.57 -5.67 -1.34
N ASP A 28 6.89 -6.51 -0.54
CA ASP A 28 6.24 -7.73 -1.02
C ASP A 28 4.85 -7.38 -1.59
N ILE A 29 4.83 -7.10 -2.89
CA ILE A 29 3.62 -6.70 -3.61
C ILE A 29 2.63 -7.85 -3.72
N ASP A 30 3.10 -9.09 -3.86
CA ASP A 30 2.22 -10.26 -3.98
C ASP A 30 1.48 -10.51 -2.66
N ALA A 31 2.18 -10.41 -1.53
CA ALA A 31 1.56 -10.46 -0.21
C ALA A 31 0.53 -9.34 -0.02
N LEU A 32 0.83 -8.10 -0.43
CA LEU A 32 -0.12 -6.99 -0.35
C LEU A 32 -1.40 -7.23 -1.17
N ILE A 33 -1.28 -7.82 -2.36
CA ILE A 33 -2.44 -8.17 -3.21
C ILE A 33 -3.29 -9.25 -2.52
N LEU A 34 -2.67 -10.28 -1.96
CA LEU A 34 -3.37 -11.34 -1.23
C LEU A 34 -4.12 -10.79 -0.01
N LEU A 35 -3.43 -9.98 0.80
CA LEU A 35 -4.01 -9.37 2.01
C LEU A 35 -5.16 -8.40 1.68
N THR A 36 -5.12 -7.73 0.53
CA THR A 36 -6.24 -6.89 0.06
C THR A 36 -7.49 -7.73 -0.21
N LYS A 37 -7.34 -8.91 -0.84
CA LYS A 37 -8.47 -9.83 -1.08
C LYS A 37 -9.03 -10.38 0.24
N GLU A 38 -8.18 -10.69 1.20
CA GLU A 38 -8.61 -11.12 2.54
C GLU A 38 -9.35 -10.01 3.28
N HIS A 39 -8.85 -8.76 3.20
CA HIS A 39 -9.51 -7.59 3.74
C HIS A 39 -10.91 -7.42 3.14
N ASP A 40 -11.02 -7.43 1.81
CA ASP A 40 -12.29 -7.26 1.10
C ASP A 40 -13.31 -8.35 1.48
N TYR A 41 -12.85 -9.59 1.65
CA TYR A 41 -13.70 -10.68 2.12
C TYR A 41 -14.24 -10.45 3.54
N VAL A 42 -13.41 -9.96 4.47
CA VAL A 42 -13.85 -9.67 5.84
C VAL A 42 -14.79 -8.46 5.87
N MET A 43 -14.52 -7.44 5.05
CA MET A 43 -15.40 -6.27 4.92
C MET A 43 -16.75 -6.62 4.30
N ASP A 44 -16.79 -7.46 3.27
CA ASP A 44 -18.04 -7.96 2.69
C ASP A 44 -18.86 -8.76 3.72
N LYS A 45 -18.20 -9.58 4.54
CA LYS A 45 -18.86 -10.25 5.67
C LYS A 45 -19.46 -9.27 6.67
N LEU A 46 -18.70 -8.26 7.11
CA LEU A 46 -19.17 -7.23 8.04
C LEU A 46 -20.35 -6.45 7.47
N ASN A 47 -20.31 -6.12 6.18
CA ASN A 47 -21.41 -5.43 5.51
C ASN A 47 -22.69 -6.28 5.46
N ARG A 48 -22.57 -7.60 5.27
CA ARG A 48 -23.71 -8.54 5.25
C ARG A 48 -24.28 -8.81 6.63
N THR A 49 -23.45 -8.89 7.67
CA THR A 49 -23.92 -9.07 9.05
C THR A 49 -24.46 -7.77 9.67
N GLY A 50 -24.21 -6.62 9.05
CA GLY A 50 -24.58 -5.31 9.56
C GLY A 50 -23.69 -4.85 10.71
N PHE A 51 -23.94 -3.66 11.25
CA PHE A 51 -23.14 -3.12 12.36
C PHE A 51 -23.56 -3.73 13.69
N SER A 52 -22.57 -4.16 14.48
CA SER A 52 -22.82 -4.50 15.88
C SER A 52 -23.26 -3.25 16.65
N LYS A 53 -24.26 -3.41 17.51
CA LYS A 53 -24.69 -2.37 18.47
C LYS A 53 -24.01 -2.52 19.83
N ASP A 54 -23.05 -3.43 19.93
CA ASP A 54 -22.31 -3.71 21.14
C ASP A 54 -21.33 -2.55 21.44
N PRO A 55 -21.55 -1.80 22.53
CA PRO A 55 -20.67 -0.70 22.90
C PRO A 55 -19.26 -1.19 23.28
N ASP A 56 -19.10 -2.43 23.73
CA ASP A 56 -17.80 -2.99 24.11
C ASP A 56 -16.89 -3.23 22.89
N LEU A 57 -17.46 -3.23 21.68
CA LEU A 57 -16.71 -3.33 20.43
C LEU A 57 -16.25 -1.97 19.90
N LEU A 58 -16.76 -0.84 20.41
CA LEU A 58 -16.46 0.49 19.86
C LEU A 58 -14.96 0.80 19.89
N ASP A 59 -14.29 0.47 20.98
CA ASP A 59 -12.84 0.69 21.11
C ASP A 59 -12.06 -0.14 20.08
N LEU A 60 -12.47 -1.39 19.86
CA LEU A 60 -11.87 -2.27 18.86
C LEU A 60 -12.11 -1.75 17.43
N VAL A 61 -13.32 -1.28 17.12
CA VAL A 61 -13.62 -0.69 15.81
C VAL A 61 -12.77 0.55 15.56
N LYS A 62 -12.63 1.41 16.58
CA LYS A 62 -11.78 2.59 16.51
C LYS A 62 -10.31 2.22 16.27
N GLU A 63 -9.80 1.23 16.99
CA GLU A 63 -8.44 0.71 16.78
C GLU A 63 -8.24 0.20 15.35
N VAL A 64 -9.16 -0.61 14.84
CA VAL A 64 -9.12 -1.11 13.45
C VAL A 64 -9.07 0.07 12.47
N HIS A 65 -9.96 1.04 12.64
CA HIS A 65 -10.03 2.20 11.75
C HIS A 65 -8.72 3.01 11.77
N ASP A 66 -8.16 3.26 12.96
CA ASP A 66 -6.91 4.02 13.11
C ASP A 66 -5.72 3.25 12.51
N GLN A 67 -5.63 1.94 12.72
CA GLN A 67 -4.57 1.10 12.14
C GLN A 67 -4.65 1.03 10.61
N VAL A 68 -5.85 0.85 10.06
CA VAL A 68 -6.09 0.83 8.61
C VAL A 68 -5.79 2.20 7.99
N GLY A 69 -6.22 3.30 8.64
CA GLY A 69 -5.90 4.66 8.21
C GLY A 69 -4.38 4.92 8.21
N GLY A 70 -3.69 4.46 9.25
CA GLY A 70 -2.24 4.58 9.38
C GLY A 70 -1.48 3.90 8.23
N ILE A 71 -1.80 2.64 7.93
CA ILE A 71 -1.11 1.92 6.85
C ILE A 71 -1.41 2.52 5.47
N ILE A 72 -2.64 2.99 5.22
CA ILE A 72 -2.98 3.65 3.96
C ILE A 72 -2.11 4.91 3.78
N ALA A 73 -1.89 5.68 4.85
CA ALA A 73 -1.02 6.85 4.81
C ALA A 73 0.44 6.46 4.53
N GLU A 74 0.94 5.40 5.15
CA GLU A 74 2.30 4.87 4.92
C GLU A 74 2.49 4.41 3.46
N ILE A 75 1.55 3.62 2.92
CA ILE A 75 1.59 3.15 1.52
C ILE A 75 1.56 4.33 0.54
N ARG A 76 0.71 5.34 0.80
CA ARG A 76 0.65 6.55 -0.04
C ARG A 76 1.97 7.31 -0.03
N LYS A 77 2.54 7.53 1.14
CA LYS A 77 3.85 8.18 1.28
C LYS A 77 4.93 7.43 0.50
N ARG A 78 4.97 6.10 0.62
CA ARG A 78 5.95 5.26 -0.09
C ARG A 78 5.77 5.33 -1.60
N ARG A 79 4.54 5.28 -2.11
CA ARG A 79 4.24 5.45 -3.53
C ARG A 79 4.75 6.80 -4.05
N ASP A 80 4.55 7.86 -3.29
CA ASP A 80 4.96 9.22 -3.69
C ASP A 80 6.49 9.38 -3.67
N GLU A 81 7.20 8.70 -2.76
CA GLU A 81 8.66 8.57 -2.77
C GLU A 81 9.16 7.85 -4.02
N ILE A 82 8.63 6.66 -4.33
CA ILE A 82 8.99 5.90 -5.53
C ILE A 82 8.73 6.74 -6.79
N GLY A 83 7.62 7.46 -6.86
CA GLY A 83 7.31 8.36 -7.97
C GLY A 83 8.34 9.49 -8.15
N ARG A 84 8.89 10.03 -7.05
CA ARG A 84 9.97 11.04 -7.11
C ARG A 84 11.28 10.43 -7.57
N GLU A 85 11.64 9.25 -7.07
CA GLU A 85 12.85 8.53 -7.47
C GLU A 85 12.83 8.19 -8.97
N LEU A 86 11.68 7.72 -9.48
CA LEU A 86 11.51 7.39 -10.88
C LEU A 86 11.65 8.62 -11.79
N ARG A 87 11.05 9.76 -11.43
CA ARG A 87 11.22 11.02 -12.20
C ARG A 87 12.69 11.44 -12.25
N THR A 88 13.37 11.40 -11.11
CA THR A 88 14.80 11.71 -11.00
C THR A 88 15.64 10.78 -11.88
N PHE A 89 15.33 9.48 -11.89
CA PHE A 89 16.01 8.51 -12.73
C PHE A 89 15.81 8.80 -14.23
N VAL A 90 14.58 9.11 -14.65
CA VAL A 90 14.25 9.46 -16.04
C VAL A 90 14.98 10.73 -16.48
N GLU A 91 15.03 11.76 -15.64
CA GLU A 91 15.77 13.00 -15.91
C GLU A 91 17.27 12.72 -16.05
N ARG A 92 17.87 11.94 -15.15
CA ARG A 92 19.29 11.54 -15.25
C ARG A 92 19.57 10.78 -16.54
N LYS A 93 18.71 9.84 -16.93
CA LYS A 93 18.84 9.08 -18.17
C LYS A 93 18.75 9.99 -19.40
N ARG A 94 17.84 10.97 -19.40
CA ARG A 94 17.69 11.96 -20.47
C ARG A 94 18.94 12.84 -20.59
N MET A 95 19.45 13.35 -19.48
CA MET A 95 20.68 14.15 -19.44
C MET A 95 21.87 13.35 -19.96
N ALA A 96 22.06 12.11 -19.50
CA ALA A 96 23.13 11.24 -19.97
C ALA A 96 23.05 10.98 -21.50
N GLY A 97 21.84 10.77 -22.03
CA GLY A 97 21.62 10.63 -23.47
C GLY A 97 21.96 11.89 -24.27
N ALA A 98 21.58 13.07 -23.76
CA ALA A 98 21.92 14.36 -24.36
C ALA A 98 23.44 14.61 -24.34
N TYR A 99 24.14 14.29 -23.25
CA TYR A 99 25.60 14.37 -23.19
C TYR A 99 26.28 13.43 -24.19
N ALA A 100 25.80 12.18 -24.32
CA ALA A 100 26.34 11.22 -25.27
C ALA A 100 26.15 11.68 -26.74
N GLN A 101 24.99 12.23 -27.08
CA GLN A 101 24.75 12.80 -28.42
C GLN A 101 25.64 14.02 -28.69
N ASN A 102 25.73 14.96 -27.74
CA ASN A 102 26.54 16.16 -27.90
C ASN A 102 28.04 15.83 -28.05
N ALA A 103 28.55 14.86 -27.29
CA ALA A 103 29.94 14.39 -27.41
C ALA A 103 30.21 13.75 -28.77
N TRP A 104 29.26 12.97 -29.30
CA TRP A 104 29.38 12.33 -30.61
C TRP A 104 29.36 13.35 -31.76
N SER A 105 28.44 14.32 -31.72
CA SER A 105 28.37 15.42 -32.70
C SER A 105 29.64 16.28 -32.71
N ALA A 106 30.21 16.60 -31.54
CA ALA A 106 31.47 17.32 -31.45
C ALA A 106 32.66 16.55 -32.06
N THR A 107 32.65 15.22 -31.96
CA THR A 107 33.69 14.34 -32.52
C THR A 107 33.62 14.25 -34.06
N ILE A 108 32.42 14.30 -34.64
CA ILE A 108 32.21 14.24 -36.10
C ILE A 108 32.50 15.60 -36.77
N CYS A 109 32.12 16.72 -36.15
CA CYS A 109 32.39 18.07 -36.72
C CYS A 109 33.84 18.54 -36.59
N SER A 110 34.69 17.82 -35.84
CA SER A 110 36.12 18.13 -35.64
C SER A 110 37.05 17.39 -36.62
N LYS A 111 36.51 16.64 -37.58
CA LYS A 111 37.25 15.99 -38.68
C LYS A 111 36.88 16.63 -40.01
#